data_AF-A0A919ZD36-F1
#
_entry.id   AF-A0A919ZD36-F1
#
_cell.length_a   1.000
_cell.length_b   1.000
_cell.length_c   1.000
_cell.angle_alpha   90.00
_cell.angle_beta   90.00
_cell.angle_gamma   90.00
#
_symmetry.space_group_name_H-M   'P 1'
#
loop_
_entity.id
_entity.type
_entity.pdbx_description
1 polymer ?
#
loop_
_entity_poly.entity_id
_entity_poly.type
_entity_poly.pdbx_seq_one_letter_code
_entity_poly.pdbx_strand_id
1 'polypeptide(L)'
;MFEGKAVARGGTRDSDGMRLRAYTFEVNRVWKGRDDREVKVYSYDRGQDSCGFTFETGQTYLVYASLGQDKLLKTNLCSGNLPVSEAQRDLIQLGTGQSVNPTAGTEKDGKDWTSLLWLAGGILLVSAAWLTGNVYRTRRRR
;
A
#
# COMPACT_ATOMS: atom_id res chain seq x y z
N MET A 1 7.81 4.91 11.87
CA MET A 1 7.80 6.36 12.07
C MET A 1 7.63 7.03 10.73
N PHE A 2 6.56 7.79 10.59
CA PHE A 2 6.17 8.40 9.33
C PHE A 2 5.40 9.69 9.56
N GLU A 3 5.34 10.53 8.53
CA GLU A 3 4.45 11.67 8.43
C GLU A 3 3.30 11.28 7.51
N GLY A 4 2.08 11.44 7.99
CA GLY A 4 0.91 11.06 7.20
C GLY A 4 -0.36 11.77 7.65
N LYS A 5 -1.27 11.94 6.70
CA LYS A 5 -2.60 12.50 6.93
C LYS A 5 -3.53 11.40 7.41
N ALA A 6 -4.18 11.60 8.56
CA ALA A 6 -5.21 10.70 9.02
C ALA A 6 -6.44 10.82 8.11
N VAL A 7 -6.82 9.74 7.43
CA VAL A 7 -7.91 9.74 6.44
C VAL A 7 -9.13 8.95 6.88
N ALA A 8 -8.99 8.04 7.84
CA ALA A 8 -10.14 7.33 8.41
C ALA A 8 -9.93 6.97 9.87
N ARG A 9 -11.02 7.09 10.65
CA ARG A 9 -11.16 6.49 11.98
C ARG A 9 -12.02 5.22 11.83
N GLY A 10 -11.39 4.07 12.05
CA GLY A 10 -12.02 2.76 11.85
C GLY A 10 -12.75 2.21 13.07
N GLY A 11 -13.09 0.91 12.98
CA GLY A 11 -13.70 0.15 14.07
C GLY A 11 -12.74 -0.11 15.24
N THR A 12 -13.28 -0.79 16.26
CA THR A 12 -12.48 -1.27 17.39
C THR A 12 -12.15 -2.75 17.30
N ARG A 13 -11.08 -3.15 17.97
CA ARG A 13 -10.69 -4.55 18.15
C ARG A 13 -10.15 -4.76 19.55
N ASP A 14 -10.52 -5.87 20.18
CA ASP A 14 -9.90 -6.28 21.45
C ASP A 14 -8.54 -6.95 21.18
N SER A 15 -7.53 -6.55 21.94
CA SER A 15 -6.17 -7.10 21.89
C SER A 15 -5.52 -6.91 23.26
N ASP A 16 -4.91 -7.97 23.79
CA ASP A 16 -4.21 -7.97 25.08
C ASP A 16 -5.07 -7.43 26.25
N GLY A 17 -6.37 -7.75 26.25
CA GLY A 17 -7.31 -7.29 27.28
C GLY A 17 -7.72 -5.81 27.17
N MET A 18 -7.29 -5.12 26.10
CA MET A 18 -7.60 -3.71 25.86
C MET A 18 -8.32 -3.53 24.53
N ARG A 19 -9.16 -2.50 24.46
CA ARG A 19 -9.90 -2.15 23.26
C ARG A 19 -9.15 -1.11 22.45
N LEU A 20 -8.74 -1.49 21.24
CA LEU A 20 -7.99 -0.65 20.31
C LEU A 20 -8.92 -0.04 19.27
N ARG A 21 -8.59 1.16 18.79
CA ARG A 21 -9.22 1.87 17.66
C ARG A 21 -8.25 1.91 16.50
N ALA A 22 -8.73 1.58 15.30
CA ALA A 22 -7.95 1.70 14.08
C ALA A 22 -7.98 3.14 13.53
N TYR A 23 -6.84 3.60 13.02
CA TYR A 23 -6.70 4.84 12.27
C TYR A 23 -5.91 4.56 10.98
N THR A 24 -6.42 5.01 9.85
CA THR A 24 -5.76 4.88 8.55
C THR A 24 -5.11 6.19 8.18
N PHE A 25 -3.87 6.12 7.69
CA PHE A 25 -3.08 7.27 7.26
C PHE A 25 -2.66 7.12 5.81
N GLU A 26 -2.81 8.20 5.04
CA GLU A 26 -2.06 8.39 3.80
C GLU A 26 -0.66 8.90 4.16
N VAL A 27 0.37 8.14 3.80
CA VAL A 27 1.75 8.41 4.20
C VAL A 27 2.45 9.23 3.13
N ASN A 28 3.06 10.34 3.55
CA ASN A 28 3.82 11.24 2.67
C ASN A 28 5.34 11.02 2.78
N ARG A 29 5.80 10.67 3.99
CA ARG A 29 7.22 10.56 4.30
C ARG A 29 7.47 9.52 5.39
N VAL A 30 8.55 8.75 5.26
CA VAL A 30 8.95 7.72 6.21
C VAL A 30 10.39 7.94 6.65
N TRP A 31 10.65 7.83 7.95
CA TRP A 31 12.01 7.84 8.50
C TRP A 31 12.44 6.47 9.01
N LYS A 32 11.47 5.61 9.38
CA LYS A 32 11.75 4.25 9.84
C LYS A 32 10.56 3.35 9.60
N GLY A 33 10.81 2.16 9.06
CA GLY A 33 9.79 1.16 8.76
C GLY A 33 9.53 1.05 7.26
N ARG A 34 8.33 0.59 6.90
CA ARG A 34 7.91 0.39 5.52
C ARG A 34 7.42 1.70 4.90
N ASP A 35 7.58 1.84 3.58
CA ASP A 35 7.16 2.97 2.74
C ASP A 35 5.79 2.74 2.07
N ASP A 36 4.90 2.04 2.77
CA ASP A 36 3.54 1.80 2.29
C ASP A 36 2.76 3.13 2.21
N ARG A 37 2.02 3.36 1.11
CA ARG A 37 1.21 4.58 0.89
C ARG A 37 0.09 4.76 1.89
N GLU A 38 -0.46 3.64 2.35
CA GLU A 38 -1.53 3.61 3.34
C GLU A 38 -1.07 2.75 4.51
N VAL A 39 -1.15 3.30 5.72
CA VAL A 39 -0.77 2.59 6.94
C VAL A 39 -1.91 2.64 7.94
N LYS A 40 -2.26 1.46 8.49
CA LYS A 40 -3.23 1.32 9.57
C LYS A 40 -2.51 1.21 10.91
N VAL A 41 -2.76 2.14 11.81
CA VAL A 41 -2.20 2.19 13.17
C VAL A 41 -3.33 2.03 14.19
N TYR A 42 -3.04 1.35 15.29
CA TYR A 42 -3.97 1.13 16.38
C TYR A 42 -3.55 1.91 17.63
N SER A 43 -4.50 2.55 18.29
CA SER A 43 -4.29 3.14 19.62
C SER A 43 -5.42 2.77 20.57
N TYR A 44 -5.25 2.96 21.88
CA TYR A 44 -6.31 2.66 22.84
C TYR A 44 -7.54 3.54 22.59
N ASP A 45 -8.72 2.93 22.60
CA ASP A 45 -9.94 3.58 22.11
C ASP A 45 -10.41 4.77 22.94
N ARG A 46 -10.13 4.75 24.25
CA ARG A 46 -10.62 5.79 25.18
C ARG A 46 -9.71 7.02 25.28
N GLY A 47 -8.83 7.24 24.30
CA GLY A 47 -7.96 8.41 24.28
C GLY A 47 -7.08 8.50 25.52
N GLN A 48 -6.84 9.71 26.01
CA GLN A 48 -5.87 10.00 27.07
C GLN A 48 -6.13 9.21 28.37
N ASP A 49 -7.40 8.98 28.74
CA ASP A 49 -7.81 8.23 29.93
C ASP A 49 -7.34 6.77 29.94
N SER A 50 -6.96 6.24 28.78
CA SER A 50 -6.40 4.89 28.63
C SER A 50 -5.02 4.91 27.96
N CYS A 51 -4.28 6.01 28.10
CA CYS A 51 -3.00 6.23 27.41
C CYS A 51 -3.09 6.10 25.88
N GLY A 52 -4.27 6.27 25.31
CA GLY A 52 -4.54 6.26 23.88
C GLY A 52 -4.29 7.63 23.27
N PHE A 53 -3.91 7.62 21.99
CA PHE A 53 -3.81 8.81 21.17
C PHE A 53 -5.00 8.85 20.20
N THR A 54 -5.72 9.97 20.17
CA THR A 54 -6.84 10.17 19.25
C THR A 54 -6.36 11.02 18.08
N PHE A 55 -6.44 10.47 16.87
CA PHE A 55 -6.12 11.19 15.65
C PHE A 55 -7.40 11.78 15.03
N GLU A 56 -7.31 13.04 14.63
CA GLU A 56 -8.38 13.74 13.92
C GLU A 56 -8.25 13.50 12.42
N THR A 57 -9.34 13.08 11.78
CA THR A 57 -9.36 12.89 10.32
C THR A 57 -9.19 14.24 9.63
N GLY A 58 -8.36 14.29 8.59
CA GLY A 58 -8.01 15.50 7.86
C GLY A 58 -6.69 16.14 8.31
N GLN A 59 -6.19 15.82 9.51
CA GLN A 59 -4.94 16.35 10.04
C GLN A 59 -3.74 15.49 9.68
N THR A 60 -2.58 16.13 9.52
CA THR A 60 -1.30 15.45 9.27
C THR A 60 -0.50 15.35 10.56
N TYR A 61 0.02 14.16 10.83
CA TYR A 61 0.76 13.85 12.06
C TYR A 61 2.14 13.28 11.74
N LEU A 62 3.10 13.58 12.62
CA LEU A 62 4.28 12.74 12.82
C LEU A 62 3.88 11.59 13.75
N VAL A 63 3.91 10.37 13.23
CA VAL A 63 3.43 9.16 13.92
C VAL A 63 4.58 8.23 14.27
N TYR A 64 4.67 7.91 15.55
CA TYR A 64 5.56 6.91 16.11
C TYR A 64 4.76 5.67 16.45
N ALA A 65 5.06 4.55 15.80
CA ALA A 65 4.36 3.30 16.01
C ALA A 65 5.33 2.12 15.92
N SER A 66 4.99 1.04 16.62
CA SER A 66 5.78 -0.20 16.68
C SER A 66 4.89 -1.42 16.47
N LEU A 67 5.47 -2.48 15.92
CA LEU A 67 4.75 -3.73 15.68
C LEU A 67 4.63 -4.52 16.99
N GLY A 68 3.41 -4.76 17.45
CA GLY A 68 3.12 -5.60 18.61
C GLY A 68 3.28 -7.09 18.33
N GLN A 69 3.24 -7.91 19.39
CA GLN A 69 3.30 -9.37 19.29
C GLN A 69 2.12 -9.96 18.50
N ASP A 70 0.97 -9.29 18.55
CA ASP A 70 -0.24 -9.59 17.79
C ASP A 70 -0.17 -9.14 16.31
N LYS A 71 1.01 -8.70 15.86
CA LYS A 71 1.29 -8.19 14.51
C LYS A 71 0.47 -6.94 14.14
N LEU A 72 -0.06 -6.22 15.12
CA LEU A 72 -0.69 -4.93 14.91
C LEU A 72 0.35 -3.81 15.07
N LEU A 73 0.33 -2.83 14.17
CA LEU A 73 1.11 -1.62 14.33
C LEU A 73 0.41 -0.71 15.37
N LYS A 74 0.99 -0.57 16.56
CA LYS A 74 0.38 0.13 17.70
C LYS A 74 1.11 1.42 18.03
N THR A 75 0.36 2.37 18.60
CA THR A 75 0.86 3.62 19.17
C THR A 75 0.06 4.01 20.40
N ASN A 76 0.60 4.90 21.22
CA ASN A 76 -0.02 5.39 22.45
C ASN A 76 0.31 6.87 22.69
N LEU A 77 -0.27 7.45 23.74
CA LEU A 77 -0.08 8.85 24.12
C LEU A 77 1.40 9.21 24.39
N CYS A 78 2.19 8.25 24.88
CA CYS A 78 3.59 8.46 25.25
C CYS A 78 4.56 8.21 24.08
N SER A 79 4.07 7.86 22.88
CA SER A 79 4.92 7.48 21.75
C SER A 79 5.60 8.67 21.07
N GLY A 80 5.20 9.90 21.38
CA GLY A 80 5.72 11.12 20.73
C GLY A 80 4.94 11.54 19.47
N ASN A 81 3.71 11.06 19.29
CA ASN A 81 2.87 11.50 18.18
C ASN A 81 2.53 12.99 18.32
N LEU A 82 2.66 13.75 17.25
CA LEU A 82 2.37 15.18 17.23
C LEU A 82 1.73 15.58 15.90
N PRO A 83 0.78 16.53 15.91
CA PRO A 83 0.41 17.24 14.69
C PRO A 83 1.67 17.83 14.03
N VAL A 84 1.75 17.79 12.70
CA VAL A 84 2.92 18.33 11.99
C VAL A 84 3.14 19.83 12.27
N SER A 85 2.06 20.57 12.58
CA SER A 85 2.13 21.97 13.02
C SER A 85 2.87 22.19 14.34
N GLU A 86 3.09 21.14 15.14
CA GLU A 86 3.76 21.16 16.43
C GLU A 86 5.09 20.39 16.43
N ALA A 87 5.36 19.62 15.37
CA ALA A 87 6.48 18.68 15.29
C ALA A 87 7.77 19.29 14.67
N GLN A 88 7.88 20.62 14.51
CA GLN A 88 9.01 21.24 13.78
C GLN A 88 10.37 20.85 14.36
N ARG A 89 10.50 20.80 15.70
CA ARG A 89 11.76 20.43 16.35
C ARG A 89 12.14 18.99 16.04
N ASP A 90 11.18 18.07 16.17
CA ASP A 90 11.34 16.66 15.82
C ASP A 90 11.74 16.50 14.36
N LEU A 91 11.03 17.16 13.44
CA LEU A 91 11.30 17.07 12.01
C LEU A 91 12.72 17.56 11.65
N ILE A 92 13.22 18.62 12.30
CA ILE A 92 14.60 19.09 12.12
C ILE A 92 15.59 18.00 12.57
N GLN A 93 15.35 17.39 13.72
CA GLN A 93 16.23 16.35 14.27
C GLN A 93 16.19 15.07 13.43
N LEU A 94 15.03 14.72 12.89
CA LEU A 94 14.82 13.53 12.06
C LEU A 94 15.40 13.69 10.65
N GLY A 95 15.54 14.93 10.17
CA GLY A 95 16.06 15.24 8.84
C GLY A 95 15.06 14.93 7.72
N THR A 96 15.56 14.70 6.51
CA THR A 96 14.75 14.69 5.28
C THR A 96 13.72 13.57 5.21
N GLY A 97 14.05 12.38 5.70
CA GLY A 97 13.24 11.17 5.50
C GLY A 97 13.15 10.74 4.03
N GLN A 98 12.49 9.60 3.77
CA GLN A 98 12.18 9.09 2.44
C GLN A 98 10.76 9.51 2.05
N SER A 99 10.60 10.17 0.90
CA SER A 99 9.27 10.50 0.37
C SER A 99 8.57 9.27 -0.18
N VAL A 100 7.30 9.10 0.18
CA VAL A 100 6.42 8.06 -0.37
C VAL A 100 5.69 8.67 -1.57
N ASN A 101 6.42 8.90 -2.66
CA ASN A 101 5.82 9.39 -3.89
C ASN A 101 5.17 8.25 -4.70
N PRO A 102 4.05 8.50 -5.41
CA PRO A 102 3.38 7.48 -6.22
C PRO A 102 4.17 6.91 -7.41
N THR A 103 5.37 7.42 -7.72
CA THR A 103 5.96 7.25 -9.06
C THR A 103 7.15 6.28 -9.13
N ALA A 104 7.18 5.24 -8.29
CA ALA A 104 8.13 4.14 -8.43
C ALA A 104 7.46 2.79 -8.17
N GLY A 105 6.37 2.53 -8.87
CA GLY A 105 5.64 1.26 -8.81
C GLY A 105 4.71 1.15 -10.00
N THR A 106 5.29 0.77 -11.15
CA THR A 106 4.65 0.16 -12.33
C THR A 106 3.13 0.06 -12.27
N GLU A 107 2.47 1.05 -12.84
CA GLU A 107 1.21 0.86 -13.56
C GLU A 107 1.51 0.00 -14.80
N LYS A 108 1.64 -1.31 -14.59
CA LYS A 108 1.48 -2.30 -15.66
C LYS A 108 0.05 -2.83 -15.58
N ASP A 109 -0.92 -1.93 -15.74
CA ASP A 109 -2.28 -2.35 -16.07
C ASP A 109 -2.66 -1.66 -17.37
N GLY A 110 -2.19 -2.28 -18.44
CA GLY A 110 -2.23 -1.73 -19.78
C GLY A 110 -2.01 -2.83 -20.79
N LYS A 111 -2.81 -3.90 -20.66
CA LYS A 111 -3.17 -4.82 -21.75
C LYS A 111 -1.96 -5.28 -22.58
N ASP A 112 -1.40 -6.42 -22.21
CA ASP A 112 -0.36 -7.15 -22.94
C ASP A 112 -0.80 -7.49 -24.38
N TRP A 113 -0.76 -6.50 -25.26
CA TRP A 113 -0.94 -6.59 -26.71
C TRP A 113 0.13 -7.49 -27.36
N THR A 114 1.25 -7.70 -26.66
CA THR A 114 2.27 -8.70 -27.01
C THR A 114 1.68 -10.11 -27.01
N SER A 115 0.83 -10.46 -26.04
CA SER A 115 0.12 -11.75 -25.99
C SER A 115 -0.87 -11.92 -27.15
N LEU A 116 -1.52 -10.83 -27.58
CA LEU A 116 -2.40 -10.82 -28.77
C LEU A 116 -1.61 -10.99 -30.07
N LEU A 117 -0.42 -10.40 -30.19
CA LEU A 117 0.46 -10.58 -31.35
C LEU A 117 1.01 -12.00 -31.45
N TRP A 118 1.37 -12.64 -30.32
CA TRP A 118 1.79 -14.04 -30.30
C TRP A 118 0.67 -15.00 -30.69
N LEU A 119 -0.57 -14.75 -30.25
CA LEU A 119 -1.73 -15.56 -30.64
C LEU A 119 -2.10 -15.39 -32.13
N ALA A 120 -2.07 -14.17 -32.67
CA ALA A 120 -2.37 -13.91 -34.08
C ALA A 120 -1.33 -14.54 -35.02
N GLY A 121 -0.03 -14.49 -34.66
CA GLY A 121 1.04 -15.13 -35.42
C GLY A 121 0.91 -16.66 -35.52
N GLY A 122 0.53 -17.32 -34.41
CA GLY A 122 0.31 -18.77 -34.39
C GLY A 122 -0.83 -19.23 -35.30
N ILE A 123 -1.94 -18.49 -35.35
CA ILE A 123 -3.12 -18.84 -36.16
C ILE A 123 -2.81 -18.78 -37.66
N LEU A 124 -2.03 -17.78 -38.12
CA LEU A 124 -1.66 -17.65 -39.53
C LEU A 124 -0.81 -18.84 -40.02
N LEU A 125 0.16 -19.32 -39.23
CA LEU A 125 1.01 -20.46 -39.60
C LEU A 125 0.22 -21.76 -39.72
N VAL A 126 -0.74 -22.02 -38.83
CA VAL A 126 -1.59 -23.22 -38.88
C VAL A 126 -2.49 -23.20 -40.12
N SER A 127 -3.07 -22.05 -40.47
CA SER A 127 -3.93 -21.92 -41.66
C SER A 127 -3.15 -22.16 -42.97
N ALA A 128 -1.93 -21.64 -43.08
CA ALA A 128 -1.07 -21.83 -44.25
C ALA A 128 -0.63 -23.30 -44.39
N ALA A 129 -0.27 -23.96 -43.27
CA ALA A 129 0.08 -25.38 -43.27
C ALA A 129 -1.13 -26.27 -43.64
N TRP A 130 -2.33 -25.91 -43.19
CA TRP A 130 -3.55 -26.67 -43.52
C TRP A 130 -3.93 -26.54 -45.00
N LEU A 131 -3.84 -25.34 -45.57
CA LEU A 131 -4.11 -25.11 -47.00
C LEU A 131 -3.09 -25.80 -47.91
N THR A 132 -1.80 -25.68 -47.60
CA THR A 132 -0.73 -26.34 -48.37
C THR A 132 -0.81 -27.86 -48.25
N GLY A 133 -1.07 -28.39 -47.05
CA GLY A 133 -1.28 -29.82 -46.81
C GLY A 133 -2.50 -30.37 -47.52
N ASN A 134 -3.64 -29.66 -47.49
CA ASN A 134 -4.87 -30.09 -48.15
C ASN A 134 -4.73 -30.06 -49.69
N VAL A 135 -4.11 -29.02 -50.24
CA VAL A 135 -3.83 -28.92 -51.69
C VAL A 135 -2.86 -30.03 -52.12
N TYR A 136 -1.80 -30.29 -51.38
CA TYR A 136 -0.89 -31.41 -51.65
C TYR A 136 -1.61 -32.76 -51.63
N ARG A 137 -2.49 -32.98 -50.65
CA ARG A 137 -3.27 -34.22 -50.52
C ARG A 137 -4.26 -34.42 -51.67
N THR A 138 -4.87 -33.35 -52.17
CA THR A 138 -5.80 -33.42 -53.32
C THR A 138 -5.08 -33.67 -54.64
N ARG A 139 -3.88 -33.13 -54.84
CA ARG A 139 -3.07 -33.39 -56.05
C ARG A 139 -2.52 -34.81 -56.11
N ARG A 140 -2.25 -35.45 -54.98
CA ARG A 140 -1.76 -36.85 -54.92
C ARG A 140 -2.87 -37.90 -55.13
N ARG A 141 -4.14 -37.50 -55.17
CA ARG A 141 -5.30 -38.40 -55.35
C ARG A 141 -5.94 -38.35 -56.75
N ARG A 142 -5.39 -37.55 -57.66
CA ARG A 142 -5.68 -37.62 -59.11
C ARG A 142 -4.51 -38.30 -59.80
#